data_AF-G2KME0-F1
#
_entry.id   AF-G2KME0-F1
#
_cell.length_a   1.000
_cell.length_b   1.000
_cell.length_c   1.000
_cell.angle_alpha   90.00
_cell.angle_beta   90.00
_cell.angle_gamma   90.00
#
_symmetry.space_group_name_H-M   'P 1'
#
loop_
_entity.id
_entity.type
_entity.pdbx_description
1 polymer ?
#
loop_
_entity_poly.entity_id
_entity_poly.type
_entity_poly.pdbx_seq_one_letter_code
_entity_poly.pdbx_strand_id
1 'polypeptide(L)'
;MQPTTSTKRPRPLSPHIQVYRWEITMALSILHRMSGMALAIGAFVLVWMLVAAAIGPEAYAFFQKAASHPVGTLFLVGWTFALIFHGLNGIRHLFWDIGRGFEIKTAKESGWLVLVGALAATAALWWYVCPWSDVDSMLIALKQF
;
A
#
# COMPACT_ATOMS: atom_id res chain seq x y z
N MET A 1 -53.90 -18.98 -24.49
CA MET A 1 -53.40 -18.54 -23.18
C MET A 1 -52.08 -17.82 -23.42
N GLN A 2 -52.06 -16.48 -23.39
CA GLN A 2 -50.81 -15.73 -23.58
C GLN A 2 -50.04 -15.64 -22.26
N PRO A 3 -48.72 -15.81 -22.25
CA PRO A 3 -47.92 -15.72 -21.03
C PRO A 3 -47.82 -14.26 -20.58
N THR A 4 -48.32 -13.95 -19.38
CA THR A 4 -48.16 -12.64 -18.76
C THR A 4 -46.77 -12.55 -18.13
N THR A 5 -45.78 -12.05 -18.89
CA THR A 5 -44.48 -11.69 -18.32
C THR A 5 -44.66 -10.46 -17.42
N SER A 6 -44.93 -10.71 -16.14
CA SER A 6 -44.85 -9.67 -15.10
C SER A 6 -43.42 -9.14 -15.04
N THR A 7 -43.16 -8.05 -15.75
CA THR A 7 -41.90 -7.30 -15.66
C THR A 7 -41.89 -6.56 -14.33
N LYS A 8 -41.57 -7.27 -13.24
CA LYS A 8 -41.32 -6.66 -11.93
C LYS A 8 -40.30 -5.54 -12.11
N ARG A 9 -40.71 -4.29 -11.83
CA ARG A 9 -39.77 -3.16 -11.75
C ARG A 9 -38.64 -3.53 -10.79
N PRO A 10 -37.36 -3.41 -11.19
CA PRO A 10 -36.26 -3.68 -10.29
C PRO A 10 -36.32 -2.69 -9.13
N ARG A 11 -36.16 -3.19 -7.90
CA ARG A 11 -36.14 -2.33 -6.71
C ARG A 11 -34.93 -1.38 -6.80
N PRO A 12 -35.09 -0.09 -6.49
CA PRO A 12 -33.97 0.83 -6.49
C PRO A 12 -32.98 0.45 -5.38
N LEU A 13 -31.68 0.63 -5.66
CA LEU A 13 -30.63 0.49 -4.65
C LEU A 13 -30.68 1.68 -3.71
N SER A 14 -30.59 1.42 -2.40
CA SER A 14 -30.42 2.47 -1.40
C SER A 14 -29.10 3.21 -1.62
N PRO A 15 -29.04 4.54 -1.40
CA PRO A 15 -27.79 5.29 -1.49
C PRO A 15 -26.68 4.67 -0.63
N HIS A 16 -25.50 4.52 -1.22
CA HIS A 16 -24.37 3.79 -0.62
C HIS A 16 -23.13 4.69 -0.40
N ILE A 17 -21.95 4.30 -0.90
CA ILE A 17 -20.62 4.91 -0.63
C ILE A 17 -20.55 6.45 -0.73
N GLN A 18 -21.42 7.07 -1.54
CA GLN A 18 -21.45 8.53 -1.73
C GLN A 18 -22.10 9.28 -0.56
N VAL A 19 -22.97 8.63 0.22
CA VAL A 19 -23.70 9.28 1.34
C VAL A 19 -23.15 8.89 2.71
N TYR A 20 -22.25 7.91 2.79
CA TYR A 20 -21.73 7.42 4.05
C TYR A 20 -20.68 8.36 4.64
N ARG A 21 -20.71 8.58 5.96
CA ARG A 21 -19.69 9.38 6.65
C ARG A 21 -18.38 8.60 6.73
N TRP A 22 -17.30 9.13 6.17
CA TRP A 22 -15.99 8.49 6.21
C TRP A 22 -15.46 8.35 7.64
N GLU A 23 -15.00 7.14 7.97
CA GLU A 23 -14.39 6.77 9.24
C GLU A 23 -13.07 6.07 8.93
N ILE A 24 -12.06 6.26 9.79
CA ILE A 24 -10.72 5.69 9.59
C ILE A 24 -10.75 4.17 9.42
N THR A 25 -11.63 3.46 10.13
CA THR A 25 -11.75 2.00 10.05
C THR A 25 -12.14 1.53 8.65
N MET A 26 -13.02 2.27 7.95
CA MET A 26 -13.40 1.96 6.57
C MET A 26 -12.27 2.28 5.59
N ALA A 27 -11.64 3.45 5.74
CA ALA A 27 -10.51 3.84 4.91
C ALA A 27 -9.39 2.80 4.98
N LEU A 28 -9.01 2.38 6.18
CA LEU A 28 -7.98 1.35 6.38
C LEU A 28 -8.37 -0.01 5.79
N SER A 29 -9.64 -0.40 5.82
CA SER A 29 -10.11 -1.63 5.17
C SER A 29 -9.93 -1.58 3.65
N ILE A 30 -10.26 -0.46 3.02
CA ILE A 30 -10.02 -0.25 1.58
C ILE A 30 -8.52 -0.27 1.28
N LEU A 31 -7.72 0.48 2.05
CA LEU A 31 -6.27 0.50 1.90
C LEU A 31 -5.64 -0.89 2.09
N HIS A 32 -6.18 -1.73 2.97
CA HIS A 32 -5.68 -3.09 3.19
C HIS A 32 -5.88 -3.98 1.95
N ARG A 33 -7.04 -3.85 1.30
CA ARG A 33 -7.32 -4.55 0.03
C ARG A 33 -6.42 -4.05 -1.09
N MET A 34 -6.31 -2.72 -1.24
CA MET A 34 -5.47 -2.11 -2.27
C MET A 34 -3.99 -2.43 -2.08
N SER A 35 -3.48 -2.40 -0.85
CA SER A 35 -2.09 -2.78 -0.54
C SER A 35 -1.84 -4.26 -0.85
N GLY A 36 -2.80 -5.15 -0.57
CA GLY A 36 -2.69 -6.56 -0.98
C GLY A 36 -2.56 -6.73 -2.51
N MET A 37 -3.36 -6.00 -3.29
CA MET A 37 -3.24 -5.97 -4.75
C MET A 37 -1.89 -5.41 -5.21
N ALA A 38 -1.44 -4.30 -4.61
CA ALA A 38 -0.14 -3.70 -4.92
C ALA A 38 1.02 -4.65 -4.61
N LEU A 39 0.93 -5.43 -3.52
CA LEU A 39 1.91 -6.44 -3.15
C LEU A 39 1.97 -7.57 -4.17
N ALA A 40 0.81 -8.09 -4.59
CA ALA A 40 0.74 -9.11 -5.63
C ALA A 40 1.38 -8.64 -6.95
N ILE A 41 1.14 -7.39 -7.35
CA ILE A 41 1.73 -6.82 -8.57
C ILE A 41 3.25 -6.62 -8.40
N GLY A 42 3.69 -6.02 -7.29
CA GLY A 42 5.12 -5.76 -7.09
C GLY A 42 5.95 -7.02 -6.78
N ALA A 43 5.32 -8.15 -6.46
CA ALA A 43 6.00 -9.44 -6.38
C ALA A 43 6.71 -9.79 -7.71
N PHE A 44 6.17 -9.38 -8.87
CA PHE A 44 6.86 -9.55 -10.16
C PHE A 44 8.17 -8.75 -10.23
N VAL A 45 8.21 -7.55 -9.64
CA VAL A 45 9.43 -6.74 -9.56
C VAL A 45 10.46 -7.38 -8.64
N LEU A 46 10.01 -7.96 -7.51
CA LEU A 46 10.88 -8.74 -6.63
C LEU A 46 11.47 -9.96 -7.35
N VAL A 47 10.64 -10.70 -8.09
CA VAL A 47 11.11 -11.84 -8.91
C VAL A 47 12.11 -11.37 -9.96
N TRP A 48 11.86 -10.25 -10.64
CA TRP A 48 12.82 -9.68 -11.59
C TRP A 48 14.16 -9.37 -10.93
N MET A 49 14.14 -8.74 -9.74
CA MET A 49 15.36 -8.49 -8.96
C MET A 49 16.13 -9.79 -8.68
N LEU A 50 15.45 -10.81 -8.17
CA LEU A 50 16.07 -12.09 -7.79
C LEU A 50 16.65 -12.83 -9.00
N VAL A 51 15.92 -12.85 -10.12
CA VAL A 51 16.38 -13.45 -11.38
C VAL A 51 17.58 -12.69 -11.94
N ALA A 52 17.53 -11.35 -11.96
CA ALA A 52 18.66 -10.53 -12.41
C ALA A 52 19.92 -10.76 -11.55
N ALA A 53 19.76 -10.86 -10.24
CA ALA A 53 20.83 -11.18 -9.31
C ALA A 53 21.43 -12.58 -9.55
N ALA A 54 20.60 -13.56 -9.91
CA ALA A 54 21.03 -14.93 -10.21
C ALA A 54 21.74 -15.07 -11.57
N ILE A 55 21.36 -14.27 -12.57
CA ILE A 55 21.95 -14.31 -13.91
C ILE A 55 23.38 -13.80 -13.91
N GLY A 56 23.64 -12.68 -13.22
CA GLY A 56 24.99 -12.13 -13.13
C GLY A 56 25.03 -10.60 -13.02
N PRO A 57 26.25 -10.03 -12.92
CA PRO A 57 26.46 -8.63 -12.60
C PRO A 57 25.82 -7.66 -13.61
N GLU A 58 25.88 -7.95 -14.92
CA GLU A 58 25.36 -7.08 -15.97
C GLU A 58 23.82 -6.99 -15.92
N ALA A 59 23.16 -8.13 -15.72
CA ALA A 59 21.70 -8.19 -15.57
C ALA A 59 21.24 -7.46 -14.30
N TYR A 60 21.96 -7.65 -13.19
CA TYR A 60 21.67 -6.95 -11.94
C TYR A 60 21.92 -5.45 -12.03
N ALA A 61 22.97 -5.00 -12.73
CA ALA A 61 23.23 -3.59 -12.99
C ALA A 61 22.08 -2.92 -13.78
N PHE A 62 21.49 -3.65 -14.75
CA PHE A 62 20.32 -3.17 -15.47
C PHE A 62 19.11 -2.99 -14.55
N PHE A 63 18.84 -3.97 -13.68
CA PHE A 63 17.79 -3.85 -12.66
C PHE A 63 18.04 -2.64 -11.74
N GLN A 64 19.26 -2.49 -11.23
CA GLN A 64 19.62 -1.38 -10.34
C GLN A 64 19.36 -0.03 -11.00
N LYS A 65 19.73 0.13 -12.28
CA LYS A 65 19.45 1.36 -13.04
C LYS A 65 17.96 1.66 -13.14
N ALA A 66 17.13 0.64 -13.33
CA ALA A 66 15.66 0.81 -13.37
C ALA A 66 15.09 1.14 -11.98
N ALA A 67 15.57 0.47 -10.94
CA ALA A 67 15.16 0.68 -9.55
C ALA A 67 15.56 2.06 -9.02
N SER A 68 16.74 2.55 -9.39
CA SER A 68 17.27 3.87 -8.99
C SER A 68 16.72 5.02 -9.84
N HIS A 69 15.98 4.74 -10.92
CA HIS A 69 15.26 5.77 -11.66
C HIS A 69 14.15 6.38 -10.78
N PRO A 70 13.84 7.69 -10.84
CA PRO A 70 12.84 8.32 -9.96
C PRO A 70 11.50 7.60 -9.91
N VAL A 71 11.02 7.08 -11.05
CA VAL A 71 9.78 6.28 -11.13
C VAL A 71 9.94 4.93 -10.42
N GLY A 72 11.08 4.25 -10.59
CA GLY A 72 11.38 2.99 -9.93
C GLY A 72 11.51 3.16 -8.41
N THR A 73 12.18 4.23 -7.99
CA THR A 73 12.32 4.58 -6.58
C THR A 73 10.96 4.91 -5.96
N LEU A 74 10.13 5.72 -6.62
CA LEU A 74 8.77 6.00 -6.16
C LEU A 74 7.93 4.72 -6.04
N PHE A 75 8.04 3.82 -7.01
CA PHE A 75 7.38 2.51 -6.95
C PHE A 75 7.85 1.70 -5.74
N LEU A 76 9.16 1.61 -5.50
CA LEU A 76 9.72 0.86 -4.37
C LEU A 76 9.33 1.48 -3.02
N VAL A 77 9.27 2.81 -2.91
CA VAL A 77 8.76 3.50 -1.71
C VAL A 77 7.30 3.12 -1.46
N GLY A 78 6.47 3.22 -2.49
CA GLY A 78 5.05 2.84 -2.39
C GLY A 78 4.85 1.36 -2.08
N TRP A 79 5.66 0.48 -2.67
CA TRP A 79 5.56 -0.96 -2.47
C TRP A 79 6.02 -1.39 -1.08
N THR A 80 7.10 -0.80 -0.56
CA THR A 80 7.55 -1.04 0.82
C THR A 80 6.56 -0.47 1.84
N PHE A 81 5.98 0.70 1.60
CA PHE A 81 4.86 1.21 2.40
C PHE A 81 3.68 0.22 2.39
N ALA A 82 3.28 -0.26 1.21
CA ALA A 82 2.20 -1.23 1.08
C ALA A 82 2.50 -2.52 1.87
N LEU A 83 3.73 -3.01 1.83
CA LEU A 83 4.16 -4.20 2.60
C LEU A 83 4.01 -3.99 4.10
N ILE A 84 4.59 -2.90 4.62
CA ILE A 84 4.58 -2.59 6.05
C ILE A 84 3.14 -2.35 6.51
N PHE A 85 2.39 -1.52 5.79
CA PHE A 85 0.99 -1.22 6.10
C PHE A 85 0.12 -2.48 6.07
N HIS A 86 0.24 -3.31 5.04
CA HIS A 86 -0.55 -4.54 4.90
C HIS A 86 -0.25 -5.51 6.03
N GLY A 87 1.02 -5.66 6.41
CA GLY A 87 1.44 -6.48 7.54
C GLY A 87 0.89 -5.98 8.88
N LEU A 88 1.08 -4.69 9.20
CA LEU A 88 0.59 -4.09 10.45
C LEU A 88 -0.94 -4.13 10.54
N ASN A 89 -1.64 -3.77 9.47
CA ASN A 89 -3.09 -3.81 9.45
C ASN A 89 -3.63 -5.25 9.44
N GLY A 90 -2.91 -6.19 8.82
CA GLY A 90 -3.20 -7.62 8.87
C GLY A 90 -3.12 -8.17 10.30
N ILE A 91 -2.08 -7.82 11.05
CA ILE A 91 -1.97 -8.16 12.48
C ILE A 91 -3.19 -7.62 13.26
N ARG A 92 -3.58 -6.38 13.02
CA ARG A 92 -4.79 -5.78 13.61
C ARG A 92 -6.06 -6.58 13.26
N HIS A 93 -6.20 -7.04 12.02
CA HIS A 93 -7.31 -7.92 11.62
C HIS A 93 -7.27 -9.27 12.34
N LEU A 94 -6.09 -9.90 12.48
CA LEU A 94 -5.95 -11.15 13.22
C LEU A 94 -6.35 -11.01 14.70
N PHE A 95 -6.09 -9.85 15.34
CA PHE A 95 -6.62 -9.57 16.67
C PHE A 95 -8.15 -9.56 16.71
N TRP A 96 -8.79 -8.99 15.68
CA TRP A 96 -10.25 -8.99 15.56
C TRP A 96 -10.80 -10.40 15.37
N ASP A 97 -10.12 -11.23 14.58
CA ASP A 97 -10.54 -12.62 14.31
C ASP A 97 -10.53 -13.50 15.57
N ILE A 98 -9.66 -13.20 16.53
CA ILE A 98 -9.65 -13.86 17.86
C ILE A 98 -10.53 -13.14 18.90
N GLY A 99 -11.37 -12.20 18.48
CA GLY A 99 -12.31 -11.50 19.34
C GLY A 99 -11.67 -10.46 20.26
N ARG A 100 -10.62 -9.75 19.82
CA ARG A 100 -9.98 -8.67 20.60
C ARG A 100 -9.89 -7.36 19.83
N GLY A 101 -10.06 -6.22 20.49
CA GLY A 101 -9.74 -4.90 19.94
C GLY A 101 -10.68 -4.39 18.84
N PHE A 102 -11.91 -4.92 18.78
CA PHE A 102 -12.96 -4.51 17.85
C PHE A 102 -13.95 -3.51 18.47
N GLU A 103 -13.79 -3.14 19.74
CA GLU A 103 -14.57 -2.06 20.34
C GLU A 103 -14.29 -0.75 19.59
N ILE A 104 -15.31 0.11 19.42
CA ILE A 104 -15.24 1.29 18.55
C ILE A 104 -14.02 2.18 18.86
N LYS A 105 -13.75 2.43 20.14
CA LYS A 105 -12.60 3.24 20.58
C LYS A 105 -11.29 2.56 20.18
N THR A 106 -11.10 1.31 20.60
CA THR A 106 -9.90 0.51 20.32
C THR A 106 -9.66 0.33 18.82
N ALA A 107 -10.71 0.10 18.04
CA ALA A 107 -10.64 -0.08 16.59
C ALA A 107 -10.18 1.20 15.86
N LYS A 108 -10.55 2.39 16.38
CA LYS A 108 -10.09 3.69 15.88
C LYS A 108 -8.64 3.98 16.29
N GLU A 109 -8.30 3.78 17.56
CA GLU A 109 -6.94 4.00 18.09
C GLU A 109 -5.92 3.08 17.43
N SER A 110 -6.21 1.78 17.37
CA SER A 110 -5.37 0.81 16.66
C SER A 110 -5.24 1.13 15.17
N GLY A 111 -6.28 1.71 14.56
CA GLY A 111 -6.23 2.16 13.17
C GLY A 111 -5.23 3.29 12.95
N TRP A 112 -5.24 4.30 13.81
CA TRP A 112 -4.24 5.38 13.77
C TRP A 112 -2.83 4.87 14.07
N LEU A 113 -2.69 3.96 15.04
CA LEU A 113 -1.40 3.34 15.36
C LEU A 113 -0.80 2.62 14.15
N VAL A 114 -1.60 1.84 13.42
CA VAL A 114 -1.18 1.16 12.20
C VAL A 114 -0.74 2.16 11.13
N LEU A 115 -1.52 3.21 10.89
CA LEU A 115 -1.21 4.20 9.85
C LEU A 115 0.08 4.97 10.16
N VAL A 116 0.19 5.52 11.38
CA VAL A 116 1.37 6.27 11.82
C VAL A 116 2.59 5.34 11.88
N GLY A 117 2.44 4.13 12.41
CA GLY A 117 3.49 3.13 12.47
C GLY A 117 4.00 2.74 11.08
N ALA A 118 3.11 2.55 10.10
CA ALA A 118 3.50 2.24 8.73
C ALA A 118 4.26 3.39 8.07
N LEU A 119 3.79 4.63 8.23
CA LEU A 119 4.47 5.82 7.71
C LEU A 119 5.84 6.00 8.34
N ALA A 120 5.94 5.89 9.67
CA ALA A 120 7.19 6.05 10.41
C ALA A 120 8.20 4.96 10.06
N ALA A 121 7.78 3.69 10.01
CA ALA A 121 8.65 2.58 9.64
C ALA A 121 9.13 2.68 8.19
N THR A 122 8.27 3.11 7.27
CA THR A 122 8.66 3.35 5.87
C THR A 122 9.67 4.49 5.79
N ALA A 123 9.40 5.62 6.46
CA ALA A 123 10.32 6.75 6.48
C ALA A 123 11.69 6.36 7.08
N ALA A 124 11.70 5.58 8.18
CA ALA A 124 12.93 5.08 8.79
C ALA A 124 13.70 4.13 7.86
N LEU A 125 13.00 3.23 7.16
CA LEU A 125 13.61 2.33 6.17
C LEU A 125 14.30 3.13 5.07
N TRP A 126 13.61 4.10 4.48
CA TRP A 126 14.16 4.91 3.40
C TRP A 126 15.21 5.90 3.86
N TRP A 127 15.11 6.42 5.08
CA TRP A 127 16.18 7.19 5.72
C TRP A 127 17.47 6.37 5.83
N TYR A 128 17.36 5.10 6.22
CA TYR A 128 18.50 4.19 6.33
C TYR A 128 19.07 3.81 4.96
N VAL A 129 18.22 3.58 3.97
CA VAL A 129 18.63 3.16 2.61
C VAL A 129 19.17 4.32 1.78
N CYS A 130 18.70 5.55 2.00
CA CYS A 130 19.11 6.71 1.22
C CYS A 130 20.60 7.04 1.46
N PRO A 131 21.43 7.09 0.41
CA PRO A 131 22.78 7.64 0.53
C PRO A 131 22.67 9.15 0.77
N TRP A 132 22.93 9.59 1.99
CA TRP A 132 22.90 11.00 2.40
C TRP A 132 23.77 11.90 1.51
N SER A 133 24.83 11.34 0.92
CA SER A 133 25.72 12.00 -0.04
C SER A 133 25.01 12.45 -1.34
N ASP A 134 24.00 11.73 -1.80
CA ASP A 134 23.26 12.05 -3.02
C ASP A 134 22.21 13.15 -2.75
N VAL A 135 21.65 13.16 -1.54
CA VAL A 135 20.70 14.19 -1.08
C VAL A 135 21.39 15.54 -0.98
N ASP A 136 22.59 15.58 -0.40
CA ASP A 136 23.39 16.81 -0.31
C ASP A 136 23.69 17.39 -1.70
N SER A 137 24.04 16.53 -2.66
CA SER A 137 24.30 16.91 -4.05
C SER A 137 23.04 17.49 -4.73
N MET A 138 21.87 16.89 -4.49
CA MET A 138 20.60 17.35 -5.05
C MET A 138 20.11 18.67 -4.41
N LEU A 139 20.31 18.84 -3.11
CA LEU A 139 20.00 20.08 -2.38
C LEU A 139 20.93 21.22 -2.81
N ILE A 140 22.20 20.94 -3.13
CA ILE A 140 23.12 21.92 -3.71
C ILE A 140 22.63 22.33 -5.11
N ALA A 141 22.24 21.37 -5.96
CA ALA A 141 21.72 21.65 -7.29
C ALA A 141 20.41 22.47 -7.26
N LEU A 142 19.51 22.21 -6.31
CA LEU A 142 18.26 22.96 -6.15
C LEU A 142 18.46 24.38 -5.61
N LYS A 143 19.56 24.64 -4.88
CA LYS A 143 19.95 25.99 -4.42
C LYS A 143 20.63 26.82 -5.52
N GLN A 144 20.92 26.24 -6.68
CA GLN A 144 21.49 26.92 -7.84
C GLN A 144 20.42 27.41 -8.84
N PHE A 145 19.14 27.19 -8.52
CA PHE A 145 17.97 27.77 -9.17
C PHE A 145 17.25 28.73 -8.22
#